data_AF-R7SXD3-F1
#
_entry.id   AF-R7SXD3-F1
#
_cell.length_a   1.000
_cell.length_b   1.000
_cell.length_c   1.000
_cell.angle_alpha   90.00
_cell.angle_beta   90.00
_cell.angle_gamma   90.00
#
_symmetry.space_group_name_H-M   'P 1'
#
loop_
_entity.id
_entity.type
_entity.pdbx_description
1 polymer ?
#
loop_
_entity_poly.entity_id
_entity_poly.type
_entity_poly.pdbx_seq_one_letter_code
_entity_poly.pdbx_strand_id
1 'polypeptide(L)'
;MYNASHGYPYPPPPPRPQPQQYYNGDTSYDFPEDTYFDPGPPPSQPPQPAPAYAYSPSPAPAPAPSKEKRHKPRSHRHGHSHDHSQSQPPPQSYYPPSAHAPPPVPQPPVRVVRVLTLLIEDKRSGEEMLTEVRVPLRPADPGDTGMWADAQEVSEELQRGPSRIDGRAKVYTMRGRYKQLFLRILDDGRHVCQPANLKVSPERTLEIFVEDVSVEVSYRLRLCT
;
A
#
# COMPACT_ATOMS: atom_id res chain seq x y z
N MET A 1 53.67 -33.20 -7.42
CA MET A 1 52.53 -33.67 -8.24
C MET A 1 51.55 -32.52 -8.36
N TYR A 2 51.53 -31.82 -9.49
CA TYR A 2 50.62 -30.69 -9.73
C TYR A 2 49.36 -31.21 -10.41
N ASN A 3 48.21 -30.93 -9.80
CA ASN A 3 46.90 -31.37 -10.26
C ASN A 3 46.38 -30.37 -11.31
N ALA A 4 46.34 -30.78 -12.58
CA ALA A 4 45.86 -29.96 -13.69
C ALA A 4 44.32 -29.96 -13.70
N SER A 5 43.74 -28.90 -13.14
CA SER A 5 42.31 -28.60 -13.22
C SER A 5 41.92 -28.34 -14.68
N HIS A 6 41.22 -29.29 -15.28
CA HIS A 6 40.64 -29.19 -16.61
C HIS A 6 39.48 -28.20 -16.56
N GLY A 7 39.66 -27.04 -17.18
CA GLY A 7 38.60 -26.04 -17.36
C GLY A 7 37.58 -26.56 -18.37
N TYR A 8 36.35 -26.80 -17.90
CA TYR A 8 35.23 -27.05 -18.80
C TYR A 8 34.84 -25.73 -19.49
N PRO A 9 34.70 -25.71 -20.82
CA PRO A 9 34.22 -24.54 -21.54
C PRO A 9 32.75 -24.28 -21.17
N TYR A 10 32.44 -23.04 -20.80
CA TYR A 10 31.07 -22.62 -20.55
C TYR A 10 30.24 -22.72 -21.84
N PRO A 11 29.00 -23.24 -21.78
CA PRO A 11 28.10 -23.23 -22.92
C PRO A 11 27.75 -21.78 -23.31
N PRO A 12 27.54 -21.50 -24.60
CA PRO A 12 27.13 -20.18 -25.07
C PRO A 12 25.76 -19.80 -24.48
N PRO A 13 25.52 -18.51 -24.22
CA PRO A 13 24.23 -18.03 -23.74
C PRO A 13 23.13 -18.27 -24.79
N PRO A 14 21.88 -18.51 -24.37
CA PRO A 14 20.77 -18.72 -25.28
C PRO A 14 20.51 -17.46 -26.14
N PRO A 15 20.04 -17.63 -27.38
CA PRO A 15 19.69 -16.52 -28.26
C PRO A 15 18.59 -15.66 -27.62
N ARG A 16 18.76 -14.34 -27.69
CA ARG A 16 17.74 -13.39 -27.20
C ARG A 16 16.45 -13.56 -28.02
N PRO A 17 15.27 -13.55 -27.38
CA PRO A 17 14.00 -13.55 -28.09
C PRO A 17 13.92 -12.28 -28.96
N GLN A 18 13.71 -12.48 -30.26
CA GLN A 18 13.45 -11.39 -31.20
C GLN A 18 12.09 -10.75 -30.88
N PRO A 19 11.98 -9.41 -30.94
CA PRO A 19 10.71 -8.73 -30.75
C PRO A 19 9.74 -9.19 -31.85
N GLN A 20 8.65 -9.85 -31.46
CA GLN A 20 7.59 -10.18 -32.39
C GLN A 20 6.97 -8.87 -32.89
N GLN A 21 7.08 -8.64 -34.20
CA GLN A 21 6.36 -7.56 -34.86
C GLN A 21 4.87 -7.85 -34.72
N TYR A 22 4.23 -7.09 -33.84
CA TYR A 22 2.79 -7.14 -33.63
C TYR A 22 2.13 -6.59 -34.90
N TYR A 23 1.55 -7.51 -35.68
CA TYR A 23 0.77 -7.20 -36.85
C TYR A 23 -0.49 -6.46 -36.39
N ASN A 24 -0.56 -5.15 -36.62
CA ASN A 24 -1.78 -4.36 -36.44
C ASN A 24 -2.75 -4.76 -37.55
N GLY A 25 -3.52 -5.82 -37.29
CA GLY A 25 -4.70 -6.16 -38.07
C GLY A 25 -5.79 -5.15 -37.75
N ASP A 26 -6.05 -4.27 -38.71
CA ASP A 26 -7.14 -3.32 -38.75
C ASP A 26 -8.48 -4.08 -38.88
N THR A 27 -9.04 -4.52 -37.76
CA THR A 27 -10.40 -5.10 -37.72
C THR A 27 -11.40 -3.98 -37.48
N SER A 28 -11.82 -3.36 -38.59
CA SER A 28 -13.06 -2.59 -38.69
C SER A 28 -14.24 -3.51 -38.37
N TYR A 29 -14.63 -3.58 -37.10
CA TYR A 29 -15.89 -4.20 -36.68
C TYR A 29 -17.02 -3.21 -36.92
N ASP A 30 -17.73 -3.42 -38.02
CA ASP A 30 -19.03 -2.83 -38.33
C ASP A 30 -20.06 -3.43 -37.36
N PHE A 31 -20.40 -2.69 -36.31
CA PHE A 31 -21.45 -3.05 -35.37
C PHE A 31 -22.79 -2.54 -35.91
N PRO A 32 -23.81 -3.39 -36.11
CA PRO A 32 -25.13 -2.93 -36.51
C PRO A 32 -25.75 -2.08 -35.40
N GLU A 33 -25.90 -0.78 -35.68
CA GLU A 33 -26.87 0.11 -35.04
C GLU A 33 -28.27 -0.44 -35.31
N ASP A 34 -28.82 -1.26 -34.43
CA ASP A 34 -30.27 -1.43 -34.28
C ASP A 34 -30.59 -2.30 -33.07
N THR A 35 -30.66 -1.68 -31.90
CA THR A 35 -31.55 -2.12 -30.81
C THR A 35 -31.66 -0.99 -29.80
N TYR A 36 -32.37 0.06 -30.25
CA TYR A 36 -32.90 1.10 -29.39
C TYR A 36 -33.91 0.46 -28.44
N PHE A 37 -33.43 0.00 -27.29
CA PHE A 37 -34.27 -0.50 -26.21
C PHE A 37 -34.96 0.71 -25.58
N ASP A 38 -36.19 0.97 -25.99
CA ASP A 38 -37.10 1.94 -25.39
C ASP A 38 -37.46 1.47 -23.97
N PRO A 39 -36.95 2.11 -22.89
CA PRO A 39 -37.34 1.76 -21.55
C PRO A 39 -38.77 2.30 -21.34
N GLY A 40 -39.75 1.41 -21.51
CA GLY A 40 -41.14 1.71 -21.21
C GLY A 40 -41.31 2.33 -19.81
N PRO A 41 -42.36 3.15 -19.60
CA PRO A 41 -42.56 3.90 -18.37
C PRO A 41 -42.58 2.97 -17.15
N PRO A 42 -41.95 3.38 -16.04
CA PRO A 42 -41.88 2.55 -14.84
C PRO A 42 -43.30 2.23 -14.33
N PRO A 43 -43.55 1.00 -13.85
CA PRO A 43 -44.83 0.64 -13.26
C PRO A 43 -45.09 1.49 -12.01
N SER A 44 -46.25 2.13 -11.97
CA SER A 44 -46.74 2.90 -10.83
C SER A 44 -46.75 2.03 -9.57
N GLN A 45 -45.80 2.26 -8.65
CA GLN A 45 -45.80 1.58 -7.36
C GLN A 45 -47.04 1.98 -6.55
N PRO A 46 -47.79 1.02 -5.98
CA PRO A 46 -48.86 1.33 -5.04
C PRO A 46 -48.28 2.01 -3.79
N PRO A 47 -49.02 2.93 -3.15
CA PRO A 47 -48.56 3.64 -1.96
C PRO A 47 -48.26 2.64 -0.84
N GLN A 48 -46.99 2.57 -0.44
CA GLN A 48 -46.62 1.77 0.73
C GLN A 48 -47.18 2.44 2.00
N PRO A 49 -47.82 1.66 2.91
CA PRO A 49 -48.27 2.18 4.19
C PRO A 49 -47.07 2.66 5.00
N ALA A 50 -47.16 3.89 5.52
CA ALA A 50 -46.10 4.49 6.32
C ALA A 50 -45.76 3.58 7.52
N PRO A 51 -44.47 3.34 7.81
CA PRO A 51 -44.08 2.56 8.98
C PRO A 51 -44.56 3.29 10.24
N ALA A 52 -45.30 2.57 11.09
CA ALA A 52 -45.68 3.05 12.41
C ALA A 52 -44.40 3.37 13.19
N TYR A 53 -44.17 4.66 13.45
CA TYR A 53 -43.06 5.15 14.24
C TYR A 53 -43.23 4.62 15.67
N ALA A 54 -42.55 3.52 15.98
CA ALA A 54 -42.36 3.08 17.35
C ALA A 54 -41.58 4.18 18.08
N TYR A 55 -42.23 4.85 19.02
CA TYR A 55 -41.63 5.85 19.89
C TYR A 55 -40.43 5.24 20.62
N SER A 56 -39.22 5.56 20.17
CA SER A 56 -38.01 5.29 20.93
C SER A 56 -38.03 6.12 22.21
N PRO A 57 -37.84 5.52 23.39
CA PRO A 57 -37.76 6.25 24.65
C PRO A 57 -36.57 7.20 24.62
N SER A 58 -36.80 8.42 25.10
CA SER A 58 -35.82 9.50 25.15
C SER A 58 -34.55 9.06 25.89
N PRO A 59 -33.34 9.21 25.32
CA PRO A 59 -32.11 8.83 26.00
C PRO A 59 -31.88 9.73 27.22
N ALA A 60 -31.54 9.10 28.35
CA ALA A 60 -31.24 9.77 29.60
C ALA A 60 -30.09 10.80 29.44
N PRO A 61 -30.13 11.94 30.14
CA PRO A 61 -29.11 12.97 30.04
C PRO A 61 -27.74 12.44 30.49
N ALA A 62 -26.73 12.67 29.65
CA ALA A 62 -25.35 12.25 29.91
C ALA A 62 -24.79 12.90 31.20
N PRO A 63 -23.95 12.18 31.97
CA PRO A 63 -23.30 12.72 33.16
C PRO A 63 -22.34 13.86 32.78
N ALA A 64 -22.33 14.91 33.59
CA ALA A 64 -21.51 16.10 33.38
C ALA A 64 -20.00 15.77 33.35
N PRO A 65 -19.21 16.43 32.47
CA PRO A 65 -17.78 16.19 32.38
C PRO A 65 -17.05 16.62 33.66
N SER A 66 -16.27 15.71 34.22
CA SER A 66 -15.36 15.99 35.33
C SER A 66 -14.27 16.96 34.90
N LYS A 67 -14.09 18.04 35.68
CA LYS A 67 -13.06 19.06 35.50
C LYS A 67 -11.66 18.46 35.69
N GLU A 68 -11.09 17.91 34.63
CA GLU A 68 -9.72 17.41 34.66
C GLU A 68 -8.72 18.58 34.58
N LYS A 69 -7.80 18.58 35.54
CA LYS A 69 -6.87 19.66 35.81
C LYS A 69 -5.84 19.75 34.68
N ARG A 70 -5.97 20.82 33.90
CA ARG A 70 -5.01 21.31 32.91
C ARG A 70 -3.63 21.55 33.54
N HIS A 71 -2.70 20.63 33.34
CA HIS A 71 -1.28 20.86 33.63
C HIS A 71 -0.60 21.50 32.40
N LYS A 72 -0.11 22.73 32.59
CA LYS A 72 0.78 23.45 31.67
C LYS A 72 2.24 23.07 32.00
N PRO A 73 3.05 22.55 31.07
CA PRO A 73 4.50 22.70 31.11
C PRO A 73 4.87 23.89 30.21
N ARG A 74 5.04 25.09 30.78
CA ARG A 74 6.31 25.66 31.25
C ARG A 74 7.43 25.64 30.19
N SER A 75 7.36 26.69 29.37
CA SER A 75 8.46 27.37 28.67
C SER A 75 9.80 27.30 29.42
N HIS A 76 10.85 26.88 28.71
CA HIS A 76 12.23 27.26 28.98
C HIS A 76 12.85 27.87 27.71
N ARG A 77 12.82 29.21 27.68
CA ARG A 77 13.77 30.04 26.94
C ARG A 77 15.18 29.76 27.50
N HIS A 78 16.15 29.55 26.62
CA HIS A 78 17.50 30.06 26.84
C HIS A 78 17.95 30.80 25.59
N GLY A 79 17.93 32.13 25.69
CA GLY A 79 18.77 32.98 24.86
C GLY A 79 20.16 33.00 25.48
N HIS A 80 21.18 32.78 24.67
CA HIS A 80 22.55 33.19 24.99
C HIS A 80 23.08 33.97 23.80
N SER A 81 22.94 35.28 23.92
CA SER A 81 23.83 36.25 23.31
C SER A 81 25.20 36.15 24.01
N HIS A 82 26.25 35.87 23.26
CA HIS A 82 27.61 36.24 23.66
C HIS A 82 28.30 36.92 22.47
N ASP A 83 28.55 38.20 22.71
CA ASP A 83 29.42 39.07 21.96
C ASP A 83 30.78 39.16 22.70
N HIS A 84 31.83 39.46 21.93
CA HIS A 84 33.18 39.90 22.29
C HIS A 84 34.24 38.89 22.80
N SER A 85 35.38 38.91 22.09
CA SER A 85 36.79 38.91 22.56
C SER A 85 37.65 37.89 21.78
N GLN A 86 38.41 38.32 20.77
CA GLN A 86 39.80 38.81 20.86
C GLN A 86 40.83 37.71 21.19
N SER A 87 41.50 37.26 20.12
CA SER A 87 42.96 37.01 20.01
C SER A 87 43.69 36.21 21.10
N GLN A 88 43.90 34.92 20.88
CA GLN A 88 45.16 34.26 21.26
C GLN A 88 45.40 32.99 20.41
N PRO A 89 46.51 32.87 19.65
CA PRO A 89 46.88 31.60 19.03
C PRO A 89 47.39 30.62 20.11
N PRO A 90 46.86 29.40 20.19
CA PRO A 90 47.34 28.42 21.15
C PRO A 90 48.74 27.91 20.77
N PRO A 91 49.57 27.51 21.74
CA PRO A 91 50.87 26.90 21.49
C PRO A 91 50.71 25.58 20.72
N GLN A 92 51.47 25.45 19.64
CA GLN A 92 51.54 24.25 18.80
C GLN A 92 52.01 23.06 19.63
N SER A 93 51.04 22.32 20.17
CA SER A 93 51.27 21.01 20.75
C SER A 93 51.43 20.04 19.59
N TYR A 94 52.61 19.45 19.46
CA TYR A 94 52.88 18.33 18.56
C TYR A 94 51.97 17.16 18.95
N TYR A 95 50.79 17.07 18.34
CA TYR A 95 49.97 15.88 18.41
C TYR A 95 50.62 14.80 17.53
N PRO A 96 50.86 13.59 18.05
CA PRO A 96 51.29 12.48 17.22
C PRO A 96 50.22 12.24 16.14
N PRO A 97 50.61 11.77 14.93
CA PRO A 97 49.66 11.53 13.86
C PRO A 97 48.58 10.57 14.35
N SER A 98 47.36 11.08 14.47
CA SER A 98 46.17 10.30 14.85
C SER A 98 46.10 9.07 13.97
N ALA A 99 46.35 7.91 14.58
CA ALA A 99 46.05 6.62 13.99
C ALA A 99 44.60 6.65 13.50
N HIS A 100 44.45 6.35 12.21
CA HIS A 100 43.21 6.26 11.44
C HIS A 100 41.92 6.31 12.25
N ALA A 101 41.19 7.43 12.13
CA ALA A 101 39.78 7.45 12.49
C ALA A 101 39.08 6.31 11.73
N PRO A 102 38.33 5.42 12.41
CA PRO A 102 37.62 4.36 11.73
C PRO A 102 36.67 4.98 10.69
N PRO A 103 36.51 4.35 9.51
CA PRO A 103 35.62 4.87 8.48
C PRO A 103 34.21 5.02 9.08
N PRO A 104 33.48 6.11 8.73
CA PRO A 104 32.12 6.30 9.21
C PRO A 104 31.29 5.08 8.86
N VAL A 105 30.78 4.39 9.89
CA VAL A 105 29.90 3.23 9.71
C VAL A 105 28.69 3.72 8.91
N PRO A 106 28.37 3.09 7.76
CA PRO A 106 27.20 3.46 6.98
C PRO A 106 25.96 3.37 7.88
N GLN A 107 25.37 4.52 8.21
CA GLN A 107 24.13 4.50 8.97
C GLN A 107 23.03 3.90 8.09
N PRO A 108 22.24 2.95 8.62
CA PRO A 108 21.13 2.41 7.86
C PRO A 108 20.17 3.55 7.50
N PRO A 109 19.63 3.57 6.27
CA PRO A 109 18.72 4.63 5.84
C PRO A 109 17.52 4.68 6.78
N VAL A 110 17.32 5.84 7.42
CA VAL A 110 16.19 6.07 8.32
C VAL A 110 14.91 6.04 7.49
N ARG A 111 14.07 5.02 7.71
CA ARG A 111 12.78 4.90 7.05
C ARG A 111 11.77 5.79 7.76
N VAL A 112 11.28 6.83 7.07
CA VAL A 112 10.26 7.73 7.63
C VAL A 112 8.89 7.04 7.53
N VAL A 113 8.29 6.74 8.69
CA VAL A 113 6.91 6.23 8.79
C VAL A 113 5.94 7.38 8.52
N ARG A 114 4.95 7.15 7.66
CA ARG A 114 3.92 8.13 7.30
C ARG A 114 2.54 7.51 7.37
N VAL A 115 1.52 8.35 7.52
CA VAL A 115 0.13 7.93 7.38
C VAL A 115 -0.18 7.72 5.91
N LEU A 116 -0.73 6.55 5.60
CA LEU A 116 -1.26 6.13 4.31
C LEU A 116 -2.77 5.89 4.47
N THR A 117 -3.57 6.53 3.62
CA THR A 117 -5.01 6.32 3.57
C THR A 117 -5.31 5.17 2.59
N LEU A 118 -6.01 4.15 3.08
CA LEU A 118 -6.49 3.04 2.27
C LEU A 118 -7.95 3.28 1.90
N LEU A 119 -8.24 3.27 0.60
CA LEU A 119 -9.58 3.30 0.05
C LEU A 119 -9.96 1.87 -0.30
N ILE A 120 -10.92 1.29 0.42
CA ILE A 120 -11.26 -0.13 0.36
C ILE A 120 -12.60 -0.28 -0.34
N GLU A 121 -12.62 -0.98 -1.47
CA GLU A 121 -13.83 -1.45 -2.12
C GLU A 121 -13.98 -2.96 -1.86
N ASP A 122 -14.90 -3.35 -0.97
CA ASP A 122 -15.20 -4.76 -0.73
C ASP A 122 -16.32 -5.25 -1.64
N LYS A 123 -15.94 -5.92 -2.72
CA LYS A 123 -16.89 -6.44 -3.72
C LYS A 123 -17.73 -7.60 -3.21
N ARG A 124 -17.41 -8.16 -2.04
CA ARG A 124 -18.18 -9.26 -1.44
C ARG A 124 -19.45 -8.71 -0.78
N SER A 125 -19.35 -7.57 -0.10
CA SER A 125 -20.47 -6.88 0.56
C SER A 125 -21.05 -5.73 -0.28
N GLY A 126 -20.28 -5.20 -1.23
CA GLY A 126 -20.61 -3.97 -1.95
C GLY A 126 -20.35 -2.71 -1.13
N GLU A 127 -19.55 -2.81 -0.06
CA GLU A 127 -19.25 -1.69 0.83
C GLU A 127 -17.97 -0.95 0.40
N GLU A 128 -18.01 0.37 0.57
CA GLU A 128 -16.86 1.25 0.41
C GLU A 128 -16.43 1.78 1.77
N MET A 129 -15.16 1.59 2.13
CA MET A 129 -14.61 1.95 3.43
C MET A 129 -13.30 2.71 3.28
N LEU A 130 -12.93 3.46 4.32
CA LEU A 130 -11.66 4.15 4.42
C LEU A 130 -11.01 3.84 5.77
N THR A 131 -9.71 3.58 5.76
CA THR A 131 -8.90 3.48 6.98
C THR A 131 -7.54 4.11 6.79
N GLU A 132 -6.91 4.52 7.89
CA GLU A 132 -5.56 5.04 7.90
C GLU A 132 -4.60 4.03 8.53
N VAL A 133 -3.45 3.82 7.89
CA VAL A 133 -2.37 2.94 8.39
C VAL A 133 -1.04 3.69 8.43
N ARG A 134 -0.13 3.27 9.30
CA ARG A 134 1.19 3.89 9.45
C ARG A 134 2.27 2.99 8.88
N VAL A 135 2.77 3.33 7.70
CA VAL A 135 3.78 2.53 7.00
C VAL A 135 4.95 3.38 6.51
N PRO A 136 6.16 2.80 6.38
CA PRO A 136 7.25 3.44 5.67
C PRO A 136 6.89 3.68 4.19
N LEU A 137 7.03 4.92 3.73
CA LEU A 137 6.84 5.27 2.33
C LEU A 137 8.19 5.65 1.69
N ARG A 138 8.47 5.06 0.54
CA ARG A 138 9.64 5.39 -0.28
C ARG A 138 9.22 6.30 -1.44
N PRO A 139 9.99 7.34 -1.80
CA PRO A 139 9.72 8.09 -3.02
C PRO A 139 9.83 7.15 -4.24
N ALA A 140 9.03 7.39 -5.27
CA ALA A 140 9.17 6.73 -6.55
C ALA A 140 10.43 7.21 -7.30
N ASP A 141 10.76 6.53 -8.40
CA ASP A 141 11.91 6.89 -9.24
C ASP A 141 11.77 8.32 -9.79
N PRO A 142 12.89 9.02 -10.07
CA PRO A 142 12.86 10.36 -10.63
C PRO A 142 12.00 10.42 -11.92
N GLY A 143 10.92 11.18 -11.87
CA GLY A 143 9.98 11.35 -12.99
C GLY A 143 8.59 10.72 -12.78
N ASP A 144 8.41 9.89 -11.74
CA ASP A 144 7.08 9.40 -11.35
C ASP A 144 6.53 10.22 -10.18
N THR A 145 5.30 10.72 -10.30
CA THR A 145 4.61 11.43 -9.22
C THR A 145 3.93 10.40 -8.34
N GLY A 146 4.66 9.86 -7.36
CA GLY A 146 4.10 8.90 -6.42
C GLY A 146 5.08 8.41 -5.36
N MET A 147 4.60 7.50 -4.52
CA MET A 147 5.39 6.81 -3.51
C MET A 147 5.20 5.29 -3.62
N TRP A 148 6.09 4.54 -3.00
CA TRP A 148 6.00 3.09 -2.87
C TRP A 148 5.82 2.72 -1.40
N ALA A 149 4.80 1.91 -1.13
CA ALA A 149 4.63 1.21 0.13
C ALA A 149 5.03 -0.26 -0.04
N ASP A 150 5.51 -0.87 1.04
CA ASP A 150 5.72 -2.32 1.08
C ASP A 150 4.40 -3.02 1.40
N ALA A 151 4.03 -4.01 0.59
CA ALA A 151 2.77 -4.72 0.75
C ALA A 151 2.68 -5.49 2.07
N GLN A 152 3.81 -5.97 2.61
CA GLN A 152 3.83 -6.68 3.88
C GLN A 152 3.48 -5.74 5.03
N GLU A 153 4.12 -4.58 5.09
CA GLU A 153 3.85 -3.55 6.10
C GLU A 153 2.40 -3.06 6.02
N VAL A 154 1.88 -2.85 4.81
CA VAL A 154 0.47 -2.45 4.60
C VAL A 154 -0.49 -3.54 5.07
N SER A 155 -0.20 -4.80 4.76
CA SER A 155 -1.04 -5.94 5.16
C SER A 155 -1.06 -6.14 6.67
N GLU A 156 0.10 -6.03 7.32
CA GLU A 156 0.24 -6.15 8.78
C GLU A 156 -0.53 -5.04 9.51
N GLU A 157 -0.37 -3.78 9.10
CA GLU A 157 -1.09 -2.66 9.69
C GLU A 157 -2.60 -2.74 9.44
N LEU A 158 -3.02 -3.13 8.24
CA LEU A 158 -4.43 -3.31 7.89
C LEU A 158 -5.08 -4.41 8.74
N GLN A 159 -4.43 -5.55 8.88
CA GLN A 159 -4.96 -6.69 9.65
C GLN A 159 -4.94 -6.46 11.16
N ARG A 160 -4.12 -5.51 11.66
CA ARG A 160 -4.12 -5.06 13.06
C ARG A 160 -5.21 -4.01 13.33
N GLY A 161 -5.66 -3.30 12.31
CA GLY A 161 -6.62 -2.20 12.42
C GLY A 161 -8.08 -2.65 12.59
N PRO A 162 -8.99 -1.71 12.89
CA PRO A 162 -10.42 -1.99 13.00
C PRO A 162 -11.05 -2.38 11.65
N SER A 163 -10.45 -1.97 10.53
CA SER A 163 -10.86 -2.34 9.17
C SER A 163 -10.20 -3.63 8.68
N ARG A 164 -9.89 -4.55 9.62
CA ARG A 164 -9.40 -5.88 9.28
C ARG A 164 -10.37 -6.54 8.32
N ILE A 165 -9.83 -7.15 7.27
CA ILE A 165 -10.63 -7.93 6.34
C ILE A 165 -10.81 -9.32 6.95
N ASP A 166 -12.06 -9.69 7.19
CA ASP A 166 -12.43 -11.00 7.72
C ASP A 166 -12.95 -11.94 6.64
N GLY A 167 -12.82 -13.24 6.95
CA GLY A 167 -13.23 -14.32 6.05
C GLY A 167 -12.33 -14.48 4.84
N ARG A 168 -12.60 -15.51 4.07
CA ARG A 168 -11.83 -15.85 2.87
C ARG A 168 -11.87 -14.69 1.87
N ALA A 169 -10.70 -14.23 1.44
CA ALA A 169 -10.58 -13.08 0.55
C ALA A 169 -9.28 -13.06 -0.27
N LYS A 170 -9.32 -12.38 -1.42
CA LYS A 170 -8.16 -11.86 -2.15
C LYS A 170 -8.20 -10.35 -2.09
N VAL A 171 -7.06 -9.74 -1.78
CA VAL A 171 -6.90 -8.29 -1.78
C VAL A 171 -5.86 -7.92 -2.83
N TYR A 172 -6.21 -6.94 -3.65
CA TYR A 172 -5.36 -6.47 -4.73
C TYR A 172 -5.48 -4.96 -4.90
N THR A 173 -4.50 -4.39 -5.58
CA THR A 173 -4.58 -3.02 -6.14
C THR A 173 -4.53 -3.10 -7.67
N MET A 174 -4.98 -2.05 -8.35
CA MET A 174 -4.92 -1.96 -9.81
C MET A 174 -3.63 -1.30 -10.26
N ARG A 175 -2.97 -1.90 -11.26
CA ARG A 175 -1.82 -1.32 -11.95
C ARG A 175 -2.11 -1.25 -13.45
N GLY A 176 -2.68 -0.12 -13.87
CA GLY A 176 -3.31 -0.02 -15.18
C GLY A 176 -4.48 -1.01 -15.26
N ARG A 177 -4.46 -1.90 -16.26
CA ARG A 177 -5.51 -2.93 -16.45
C ARG A 177 -5.28 -4.23 -15.66
N TYR A 178 -4.18 -4.34 -14.92
CA TYR A 178 -3.79 -5.58 -14.25
C TYR A 178 -4.06 -5.52 -12.76
N LYS A 179 -4.54 -6.63 -12.19
CA LYS A 179 -4.67 -6.82 -10.75
C LYS A 179 -3.33 -7.24 -10.15
N GLN A 180 -2.84 -6.50 -9.16
CA GLN A 180 -1.67 -6.86 -8.38
C GLN A 180 -2.13 -7.38 -7.01
N LEU A 181 -2.29 -8.71 -6.91
CA LEU A 181 -2.64 -9.37 -5.65
C LEU A 181 -1.46 -9.27 -4.69
N PHE A 182 -1.74 -8.97 -3.42
CA PHE A 182 -0.71 -8.86 -2.40
C PHE A 182 -1.08 -9.48 -1.06
N LEU A 183 -2.37 -9.70 -0.79
CA LEU A 183 -2.84 -10.36 0.44
C LEU A 183 -3.93 -11.37 0.10
N ARG A 184 -3.83 -12.57 0.71
CA ARG A 184 -4.85 -13.61 0.64
C ARG A 184 -5.21 -14.04 2.04
N ILE A 185 -6.51 -14.09 2.34
CA ILE A 185 -7.04 -14.54 3.62
C ILE A 185 -7.70 -15.90 3.39
N LEU A 186 -7.28 -16.86 4.20
CA LEU A 186 -7.79 -18.23 4.19
C LEU A 186 -9.09 -18.32 4.99
N ASP A 187 -9.76 -19.44 4.85
CA ASP A 187 -10.99 -19.78 5.58
C ASP A 187 -10.79 -19.85 7.10
N ASP A 188 -9.61 -20.26 7.55
CA ASP A 188 -9.23 -20.30 8.97
C ASP A 188 -8.79 -18.93 9.54
N GLY A 189 -8.90 -17.86 8.75
CA GLY A 189 -8.50 -16.51 9.15
C GLY A 189 -6.99 -16.26 9.14
N ARG A 190 -6.16 -17.25 8.80
CA ARG A 190 -4.75 -17.00 8.51
C ARG A 190 -4.62 -16.23 7.21
N HIS A 191 -3.62 -15.38 7.12
CA HIS A 191 -3.35 -14.62 5.91
C HIS A 191 -1.94 -14.90 5.37
N VAL A 192 -1.83 -14.88 4.05
CA VAL A 192 -0.57 -14.98 3.31
C VAL A 192 -0.37 -13.68 2.57
N CYS A 193 0.70 -12.97 2.91
CA CYS A 193 1.12 -11.78 2.20
C CYS A 193 2.16 -12.14 1.13
N GLN A 194 1.99 -11.61 -0.07
CA GLN A 194 3.00 -11.65 -1.12
C GLN A 194 3.80 -10.35 -1.09
N PRO A 195 5.13 -10.41 -0.93
CA PRO A 195 5.97 -9.21 -0.96
C PRO A 195 5.83 -8.50 -2.31
N ALA A 196 5.49 -7.21 -2.26
CA ALA A 196 5.33 -6.38 -3.45
C ALA A 196 5.48 -4.89 -3.10
N ASN A 197 5.85 -4.09 -4.10
CA ASN A 197 5.80 -2.63 -3.97
C ASN A 197 4.45 -2.14 -4.48
N LEU A 198 3.70 -1.43 -3.63
CA LEU A 198 2.39 -0.88 -3.95
C LEU A 198 2.54 0.60 -4.32
N LYS A 199 2.00 1.00 -5.48
CA LYS A 199 2.06 2.39 -5.93
C LYS A 199 1.05 3.21 -5.14
N VAL A 200 1.54 4.20 -4.43
CA VAL A 200 0.77 5.14 -3.62
C VAL A 200 0.72 6.47 -4.37
N SER A 201 -0.44 7.11 -4.38
CA SER A 201 -0.62 8.43 -4.97
C SER A 201 0.24 9.50 -4.25
N PRO A 202 0.52 10.65 -4.89
CA PRO A 202 1.15 11.79 -4.22
C PRO A 202 0.42 12.23 -2.94
N GLU A 203 -0.90 12.07 -2.91
CA GLU A 203 -1.80 12.40 -1.80
C GLU A 203 -1.74 11.36 -0.66
N ARG A 204 -0.91 10.33 -0.79
CA ARG A 204 -0.79 9.22 0.17
C ARG A 204 -2.07 8.41 0.29
N THR A 205 -2.73 8.19 -0.83
CA THR A 205 -3.88 7.30 -0.95
C THR A 205 -3.50 6.04 -1.72
N LEU A 206 -4.08 4.91 -1.32
CA LEU A 206 -3.95 3.63 -2.01
C LEU A 206 -5.33 2.98 -2.11
N GLU A 207 -5.76 2.71 -3.34
CA GLU A 207 -6.98 1.96 -3.61
C GLU A 207 -6.70 0.46 -3.55
N ILE A 208 -7.50 -0.24 -2.73
CA ILE A 208 -7.48 -1.68 -2.60
C ILE A 208 -8.87 -2.25 -2.80
N PHE A 209 -8.92 -3.42 -3.40
CA PHE A 209 -10.16 -4.11 -3.74
C PHE A 209 -10.13 -5.47 -3.06
N VAL A 210 -11.27 -5.86 -2.50
CA VAL A 210 -11.47 -7.15 -1.84
C VAL A 210 -12.44 -7.98 -2.67
N GLU A 211 -12.03 -9.19 -3.04
CA GLU A 211 -12.86 -10.15 -3.76
C GLU A 211 -12.90 -11.48 -2.99
N ASP A 212 -14.00 -12.22 -3.13
CA ASP A 212 -14.06 -13.58 -2.61
C ASP A 212 -13.07 -14.46 -3.40
N VAL A 213 -12.48 -15.43 -2.71
CA VAL A 213 -11.80 -16.53 -3.36
C VAL A 213 -12.88 -17.50 -3.85
N SER A 214 -13.55 -17.16 -4.94
CA SER A 214 -14.31 -18.15 -5.68
C SER A 214 -13.36 -19.31 -5.98
N VAL A 215 -13.76 -20.50 -5.55
CA VAL A 215 -13.11 -21.74 -5.95
C VAL A 215 -13.47 -21.88 -7.42
N GLU A 216 -12.69 -21.24 -8.28
CA GLU A 216 -12.74 -21.56 -9.70
C GLU A 216 -12.21 -23.00 -9.77
N VAL A 217 -13.15 -23.95 -9.75
CA VAL A 217 -12.87 -25.35 -10.01
C VAL A 217 -12.35 -25.37 -11.43
N SER A 218 -11.03 -25.27 -11.56
CA SER A 218 -10.36 -25.38 -12.84
C SER A 218 -10.54 -26.81 -13.30
N TYR A 219 -11.62 -27.07 -14.04
CA TYR A 219 -11.77 -28.29 -14.82
C TYR A 219 -10.76 -28.24 -15.95
N ARG A 220 -9.49 -28.47 -15.61
CA ARG A 220 -8.45 -28.70 -16.59
C ARG A 220 -8.68 -30.12 -17.11
N LEU A 221 -9.65 -30.25 -18.03
CA LEU A 221 -9.86 -31.43 -18.86
C LEU A 221 -8.54 -31.69 -19.59
N ARG A 222 -7.71 -32.57 -19.03
CA ARG A 222 -6.60 -33.16 -19.76
C ARG A 222 -7.21 -34.12 -20.76
N LEU A 223 -7.48 -33.62 -21.97
CA LEU A 223 -7.65 -34.48 -23.14
C LEU A 223 -6.28 -35.11 -23.41
N CYS A 224 -6.08 -36.33 -22.93
CA CYS A 224 -5.01 -37.18 -23.41
C CYS A 224 -5.41 -37.64 -24.83
N THR A 225 -4.65 -37.20 -25.83
CA THR A 225 -4.65 -37.78 -27.18
C THR A 225 -3.36 -38.54 -27.37
#